data_AF-A0A9E3H216-F1
#
_entry.id   AF-A0A9E3H216-F1
#
_cell.length_a   1.000
_cell.length_b   1.000
_cell.length_c   1.000
_cell.angle_alpha   90.00
_cell.angle_beta   90.00
_cell.angle_gamma   90.00
#
_symmetry.space_group_name_H-M   'P 1'
#
loop_
_entity.id
_entity.type
_entity.pdbx_description
1 polymer ?
#
loop_
_entity_poly.entity_id
_entity_poly.type
_entity_poly.pdbx_seq_one_letter_code
_entity_poly.pdbx_strand_id
1 'polypeptide(L)'
;MADAVRALEQGRPGIDAGVAQLRALEGDRAAAAGVLAAVMAYRSSFRNRDELASLFAEWAGEDVWGQLQHLLWRVGTETQREQKILTEIPRNILNLAALLREFGFAVGEKPGYRLFELSAETKASWRRRLKAAVGDDPALRLAVAEALLWFGSTRDDRAVLFAVLELYEDGVEAALVPLRDGHPDDLVRLRAAAVIDMVRREPDALELLRPRHSTATARHLPPAEGLGPARTWIRDARIELLIEDTLDKAARNAGADISRTLASGEETHVAVLFERLRGACSTISDRLATLADETNANDRLRLKLEHRIVGKPEEGGPGVGTTRFSTDVCLLFEARDSGKRFARRASFLQAKRLYRRKKALDVDYYPVDRGQLADLAGQTMASFLLLVGPECDGVGVPVIPARLFLDLVERGDSSTQIAPADASRLGKGIGRWLVEDVIGLWTGDWNDTIVKRAEGGEDRAPYLLVEVVVERVRKGPDGWPH
;
A
#
# COMPACT_ATOMS: atom_id res chain seq x y z
N MET A 1 -20.20 46.12 3.34
CA MET A 1 -19.75 44.80 3.83
C MET A 1 -18.78 44.13 2.87
N ALA A 2 -19.17 43.80 1.63
CA ALA A 2 -18.30 43.13 0.65
C ALA A 2 -16.95 43.84 0.42
N ASP A 3 -16.92 45.16 0.31
CA ASP A 3 -15.66 45.92 0.13
C ASP A 3 -14.76 45.88 1.37
N ALA A 4 -15.33 45.77 2.57
CA ALA A 4 -14.58 45.70 3.82
C ALA A 4 -13.98 44.30 4.04
N VAL A 5 -14.71 43.24 3.67
CA VAL A 5 -14.19 41.86 3.66
C VAL A 5 -13.08 41.72 2.61
N ARG A 6 -13.27 42.29 1.41
CA ARG A 6 -12.23 42.31 0.36
C ARG A 6 -10.97 43.09 0.79
N ALA A 7 -11.13 44.17 1.54
CA ALA A 7 -9.99 44.92 2.09
C ALA A 7 -9.20 44.07 3.11
N LEU A 8 -9.89 43.27 3.92
CA LEU A 8 -9.28 42.29 4.84
C LEU A 8 -8.54 41.16 4.11
N GLU A 9 -9.10 40.62 3.03
CA GLU A 9 -8.42 39.64 2.16
C GLU A 9 -7.10 40.20 1.60
N GLN A 10 -7.09 41.49 1.26
CA GLN A 10 -5.91 42.22 0.78
C GLN A 10 -4.95 42.65 1.91
N GLY A 11 -5.25 42.31 3.17
CA GLY A 11 -4.42 42.61 4.33
C GLY A 11 -4.40 44.08 4.77
N ARG A 12 -5.44 44.88 4.42
CA ARG A 12 -5.51 46.32 4.74
C ARG A 12 -6.88 46.74 5.29
N PRO A 13 -6.95 47.47 6.43
CA PRO A 13 -5.90 47.63 7.45
C PRO A 13 -5.57 46.28 8.09
N GLY A 14 -4.39 46.13 8.70
CA GLY A 14 -3.89 44.84 9.21
C GLY A 14 -4.97 44.00 9.90
N ILE A 15 -4.94 42.68 9.65
CA ILE A 15 -6.04 41.73 9.90
C ILE A 15 -6.73 41.89 11.26
N ASP A 16 -5.96 42.13 12.33
CA ASP A 16 -6.46 42.35 13.70
C ASP A 16 -7.32 43.62 13.85
N ALA A 17 -6.93 44.72 13.21
CA ALA A 17 -7.65 45.98 13.24
C ALA A 17 -8.89 45.95 12.33
N GLY A 18 -8.80 45.26 11.19
CA GLY A 18 -9.92 45.13 10.28
C GLY A 18 -11.06 44.29 10.87
N VAL A 19 -10.78 43.20 11.59
CA VAL A 19 -11.81 42.39 12.28
C VAL A 19 -12.55 43.23 13.35
N ALA A 20 -11.83 44.02 14.14
CA ALA A 20 -12.43 44.91 15.13
C ALA A 20 -13.34 45.99 14.50
N GLN A 21 -12.94 46.53 13.34
CA GLN A 21 -13.74 47.49 12.59
C GLN A 21 -15.00 46.87 11.99
N LEU A 22 -14.93 45.61 11.55
CA LEU A 22 -16.08 44.91 10.99
C LEU A 22 -17.20 44.71 12.02
N ARG A 23 -16.91 44.54 13.30
CA ARG A 23 -17.94 44.42 14.35
C ARG A 23 -18.87 45.64 14.46
N ALA A 24 -18.44 46.80 13.96
CA ALA A 24 -19.31 47.99 13.89
C ALA A 24 -20.37 47.91 12.78
N LEU A 25 -20.34 46.86 11.95
CA LEU A 25 -21.24 46.62 10.83
C LEU A 25 -22.14 45.41 11.11
N GLU A 26 -23.31 45.40 10.47
CA GLU A 26 -24.19 44.23 10.43
C GLU A 26 -23.78 43.28 9.31
N GLY A 27 -23.67 41.99 9.62
CA GLY A 27 -23.33 40.93 8.68
C GLY A 27 -24.15 39.68 8.90
N ASP A 28 -24.03 38.74 7.96
CA ASP A 28 -24.69 37.44 7.99
C ASP A 28 -23.64 36.30 8.03
N ARG A 29 -24.11 35.04 7.99
CA ARG A 29 -23.25 33.86 7.92
C ARG A 29 -22.26 33.91 6.77
N ALA A 30 -22.68 34.35 5.58
CA ALA A 30 -21.82 34.38 4.40
C ALA A 30 -20.68 35.39 4.57
N ALA A 31 -20.99 36.57 5.11
CA ALA A 31 -19.99 37.58 5.47
C ALA A 31 -19.03 37.05 6.54
N ALA A 32 -19.54 36.37 7.58
CA ALA A 32 -18.72 35.76 8.62
C ALA A 32 -17.77 34.69 8.07
N ALA A 33 -18.23 33.82 7.17
CA ALA A 33 -17.39 32.82 6.51
C ALA A 33 -16.29 33.45 5.64
N GLY A 34 -16.59 34.56 4.95
CA GLY A 34 -15.60 35.35 4.20
C GLY A 34 -14.52 35.96 5.11
N VAL A 35 -14.92 36.50 6.27
CA VAL A 35 -13.96 37.00 7.28
C VAL A 35 -13.09 35.87 7.81
N LEU A 36 -13.68 34.71 8.11
CA LEU A 36 -12.93 33.54 8.56
C LEU A 36 -11.88 33.11 7.52
N ALA A 37 -12.24 33.07 6.24
CA ALA A 37 -11.30 32.76 5.16
C ALA A 37 -10.13 33.75 5.09
N ALA A 38 -10.42 35.05 5.17
CA ALA A 38 -9.39 36.08 5.21
C ALA A 38 -8.46 35.91 6.42
N VAL A 39 -9.01 35.64 7.61
CA VAL A 39 -8.20 35.42 8.83
C VAL A 39 -7.37 34.15 8.71
N MET A 40 -7.91 33.06 8.16
CA MET A 40 -7.22 31.78 8.03
C MET A 40 -6.01 31.86 7.10
N ALA A 41 -6.04 32.71 6.07
CA ALA A 41 -4.88 33.01 5.23
C ALA A 41 -3.70 33.62 6.03
N TYR A 42 -3.99 34.29 7.15
CA TYR A 42 -3.01 34.92 8.05
C TYR A 42 -3.05 34.32 9.47
N ARG A 43 -3.46 33.05 9.61
CA ARG A 43 -3.72 32.38 10.90
C ARG A 43 -2.57 32.47 11.91
N SER A 44 -1.33 32.46 11.43
CA SER A 44 -0.12 32.48 12.29
C SER A 44 0.17 33.86 12.89
N SER A 45 -0.30 34.95 12.27
CA SER A 45 -0.06 36.32 12.73
C SER A 45 -1.26 36.96 13.41
N PHE A 46 -2.47 36.39 13.27
CA PHE A 46 -3.70 36.89 13.89
C PHE A 46 -3.73 36.66 15.42
N ARG A 47 -4.01 37.73 16.17
CA ARG A 47 -3.95 37.73 17.65
C ARG A 47 -5.31 38.01 18.30
N ASN A 48 -6.20 38.75 17.63
CA ASN A 48 -7.48 39.20 18.19
C ASN A 48 -8.59 38.14 18.07
N ARG A 49 -8.37 36.97 18.69
CA ARG A 49 -9.28 35.81 18.55
C ARG A 49 -10.63 35.98 19.23
N ASP A 50 -10.67 36.63 20.39
CA ASP A 50 -11.94 36.88 21.09
C ASP A 50 -12.81 37.87 20.28
N GLU A 51 -12.21 38.86 19.63
CA GLU A 51 -12.93 39.78 18.72
C GLU A 51 -13.56 39.04 17.53
N LEU A 52 -12.84 38.06 16.96
CA LEU A 52 -13.38 37.23 15.89
C LEU A 52 -14.49 36.29 16.40
N ALA A 53 -14.31 35.71 17.58
CA ALA A 53 -15.32 34.87 18.20
C ALA A 53 -16.60 35.67 18.51
N SER A 54 -16.49 36.90 19.02
CA SER A 54 -17.65 37.77 19.23
C SER A 54 -18.34 38.13 17.91
N LEU A 55 -17.58 38.37 16.84
CA LEU A 55 -18.14 38.62 15.50
C LEU A 55 -18.98 37.43 15.02
N PHE A 56 -18.53 36.19 15.23
CA PHE A 56 -19.33 35.00 14.88
C PHE A 56 -20.62 34.88 15.70
N ALA A 57 -20.57 35.23 16.98
CA ALA A 57 -21.77 35.27 17.82
C ALA A 57 -22.75 36.36 17.35
N GLU A 58 -22.25 37.52 16.94
CA GLU A 58 -23.09 38.65 16.50
C GLU A 58 -23.71 38.42 15.12
N TRP A 59 -22.98 37.84 14.16
CA TRP A 59 -23.44 37.71 12.77
C TRP A 59 -24.07 36.36 12.43
N ALA A 60 -23.77 35.32 13.23
CA ALA A 60 -24.21 33.95 12.96
C ALA A 60 -24.57 33.18 14.23
N GLY A 61 -24.74 33.83 15.39
CA GLY A 61 -24.97 33.16 16.67
C GLY A 61 -26.30 32.40 16.79
N GLU A 62 -27.26 32.66 15.91
CA GLU A 62 -28.52 31.89 15.81
C GLU A 62 -28.35 30.60 14.99
N ASP A 63 -27.28 30.49 14.19
CA ASP A 63 -26.98 29.30 13.39
C ASP A 63 -25.98 28.38 14.11
N VAL A 64 -26.16 27.07 13.94
CA VAL A 64 -25.29 26.03 14.47
C VAL A 64 -23.83 26.23 14.03
N TRP A 65 -23.62 26.69 12.79
CA TRP A 65 -22.29 27.03 12.29
C TRP A 65 -21.65 28.16 13.11
N GLY A 66 -22.36 29.28 13.33
CA GLY A 66 -21.79 30.42 14.06
C GLY A 66 -21.55 30.13 15.53
N GLN A 67 -22.44 29.35 16.16
CA GLN A 67 -22.24 28.85 17.52
C GLN A 67 -20.98 27.98 17.64
N LEU A 68 -20.76 27.06 16.69
CA LEU A 68 -19.56 26.22 16.66
C LEU A 68 -18.29 27.05 16.43
N GLN A 69 -18.31 28.00 15.48
CA GLN A 69 -17.15 28.85 15.19
C GLN A 69 -16.80 29.77 16.37
N HIS A 70 -17.80 30.37 17.03
CA HIS A 70 -17.59 31.12 18.26
C HIS A 70 -16.84 30.27 19.30
N LEU A 71 -17.28 29.03 19.52
CA LEU A 71 -16.64 28.12 20.46
C LEU A 71 -15.25 27.65 19.99
N LEU A 72 -14.93 27.55 18.70
CA LEU A 72 -13.60 27.12 18.28
C LEU A 72 -12.53 28.22 18.38
N TRP A 73 -12.95 29.49 18.35
CA TRP A 73 -12.06 30.66 18.34
C TRP A 73 -11.93 31.37 19.68
N ARG A 74 -12.91 31.24 20.57
CA ARG A 74 -12.90 31.89 21.90
C ARG A 74 -11.77 31.36 22.80
N VAL A 75 -11.01 32.27 23.40
CA VAL A 75 -9.91 31.98 24.34
C VAL A 75 -10.21 32.56 25.74
N GLY A 76 -10.97 33.66 25.85
CA GLY A 76 -11.23 34.40 27.09
C GLY A 76 -12.54 34.07 27.85
N THR A 77 -12.69 34.68 29.04
CA THR A 77 -13.93 34.66 29.85
C THR A 77 -15.01 35.54 29.25
N GLU A 78 -16.26 35.11 29.41
CA GLU A 78 -17.46 35.65 28.74
C GLU A 78 -17.71 37.13 29.04
N THR A 79 -18.00 37.92 28.00
CA THR A 79 -18.50 39.28 28.20
C THR A 79 -20.02 39.27 28.42
N GLN A 80 -20.56 40.23 29.20
CA GLN A 80 -22.01 40.33 29.47
C GLN A 80 -22.88 40.45 28.21
N ARG A 81 -22.31 40.91 27.09
CA ARG A 81 -23.00 41.06 25.80
C ARG A 81 -23.12 39.72 25.06
N GLU A 82 -22.13 38.84 25.21
CA GLU A 82 -22.13 37.47 24.70
C GLU A 82 -23.09 36.58 25.48
N GLN A 83 -23.21 36.78 26.81
CA GLN A 83 -24.10 36.00 27.67
C GLN A 83 -25.58 36.01 27.27
N LYS A 84 -26.04 37.08 26.60
CA LYS A 84 -27.44 37.20 26.14
C LYS A 84 -27.70 36.48 24.80
N ILE A 85 -26.66 36.29 23.99
CA ILE A 85 -26.73 35.57 22.70
C ILE A 85 -26.46 34.07 22.91
N LEU A 86 -25.63 33.73 23.89
CA LEU A 86 -25.15 32.36 24.14
C LEU A 86 -25.97 31.57 25.18
N THR A 87 -27.01 32.16 25.79
CA THR A 87 -27.74 31.56 26.93
C THR A 87 -28.49 30.26 26.59
N GLU A 88 -28.56 29.89 25.31
CA GLU A 88 -29.28 28.71 24.82
C GLU A 88 -28.44 27.80 23.91
N ILE A 89 -27.09 27.84 23.95
CA ILE A 89 -26.29 26.91 23.11
C ILE A 89 -26.60 25.45 23.49
N PRO A 90 -27.08 24.62 22.55
CA PRO A 90 -27.32 23.20 22.76
C PRO A 90 -26.09 22.43 23.28
N ARG A 91 -26.32 21.50 24.21
CA ARG A 91 -25.26 20.70 24.85
C ARG A 91 -24.42 19.88 23.86
N ASN A 92 -25.01 19.39 22.79
CA ASN A 92 -24.30 18.68 21.73
C ASN A 92 -23.24 19.55 21.03
N ILE A 93 -23.53 20.84 20.80
CA ILE A 93 -22.57 21.78 20.20
C ILE A 93 -21.40 22.06 21.16
N LEU A 94 -21.69 22.23 22.45
CA LEU A 94 -20.65 22.38 23.48
C LEU A 94 -19.73 21.15 23.54
N ASN A 95 -20.31 19.94 23.52
CA ASN A 95 -19.56 18.69 23.53
C ASN A 95 -18.70 18.52 22.28
N LEU A 96 -19.23 18.89 21.10
CA LEU A 96 -18.48 18.83 19.84
C LEU A 96 -17.34 19.83 19.80
N ALA A 97 -17.55 21.06 20.27
CA ALA A 97 -16.48 22.03 20.39
C ALA A 97 -15.38 21.49 21.31
N ALA A 98 -15.72 20.97 22.50
CA ALA A 98 -14.74 20.38 23.41
C ALA A 98 -13.96 19.22 22.76
N LEU A 99 -14.63 18.32 22.05
CA LEU A 99 -14.00 17.23 21.29
C LEU A 99 -13.06 17.75 20.20
N LEU A 100 -13.47 18.76 19.43
CA LEU A 100 -12.63 19.34 18.39
C LEU A 100 -11.41 20.06 18.99
N ARG A 101 -11.56 20.73 20.15
CA ARG A 101 -10.43 21.37 20.84
C ARG A 101 -9.43 20.34 21.40
N GLU A 102 -9.92 19.27 22.02
CA GLU A 102 -9.11 18.18 22.58
C GLU A 102 -8.10 17.64 21.54
N PHE A 103 -8.51 17.55 20.28
CA PHE A 103 -7.72 17.02 19.15
C PHE A 103 -7.11 18.10 18.24
N GLY A 104 -7.05 19.36 18.69
CA GLY A 104 -6.25 20.39 18.04
C GLY A 104 -6.88 21.14 16.88
N PHE A 105 -8.20 21.10 16.76
CA PHE A 105 -8.94 21.92 15.79
C PHE A 105 -9.24 23.34 16.32
N ALA A 106 -9.02 23.61 17.61
CA ALA A 106 -9.06 24.96 18.17
C ALA A 106 -7.85 25.79 17.70
N VAL A 107 -8.06 27.07 17.44
CA VAL A 107 -6.96 27.94 17.02
C VAL A 107 -6.13 28.38 18.22
N GLY A 108 -4.92 27.84 18.29
CA GLY A 108 -3.79 28.28 19.12
C GLY A 108 -3.89 28.03 20.63
N GLU A 109 -4.66 27.04 21.04
CA GLU A 109 -4.37 26.25 22.24
C GLU A 109 -3.39 25.12 21.88
N LYS A 110 -2.60 24.66 22.85
CA LYS A 110 -1.83 23.43 22.67
C LYS A 110 -2.80 22.25 22.73
N PRO A 111 -2.89 21.41 21.69
CA PRO A 111 -3.80 20.28 21.71
C PRO A 111 -3.44 19.32 22.84
N GLY A 112 -4.45 18.72 23.47
CA GLY A 112 -4.24 17.64 24.43
C GLY A 112 -3.63 16.41 23.77
N TYR A 113 -4.00 16.15 22.50
CA TYR A 113 -3.49 15.05 21.70
C TYR A 113 -3.21 15.48 20.27
N ARG A 114 -2.16 14.91 19.67
CA ARG A 114 -1.85 15.08 18.24
C ARG A 114 -2.40 13.90 17.47
N LEU A 115 -3.38 14.13 16.59
CA LEU A 115 -4.06 13.06 15.87
C LEU A 115 -3.08 12.12 15.17
N PHE A 116 -2.08 12.62 14.44
CA PHE A 116 -1.11 11.78 13.75
C PHE A 116 -0.32 10.82 14.68
N GLU A 117 -0.13 11.14 15.96
CA GLU A 117 0.60 10.33 16.95
C GLU A 117 -0.26 9.21 17.58
N LEU A 118 -1.59 9.23 17.36
CA LEU A 118 -2.51 8.27 17.96
C LEU A 118 -2.61 6.95 17.15
N SER A 119 -2.93 5.86 17.85
CA SER A 119 -3.23 4.57 17.22
C SER A 119 -4.48 4.65 16.32
N ALA A 120 -4.62 3.69 15.40
CA ALA A 120 -5.78 3.63 14.50
C ALA A 120 -7.10 3.42 15.28
N GLU A 121 -7.06 2.63 16.34
CA GLU A 121 -8.19 2.31 17.23
C GLU A 121 -8.64 3.57 17.97
N THR A 122 -7.68 4.34 18.49
CA THR A 122 -7.95 5.60 19.18
C THR A 122 -8.57 6.62 18.24
N LYS A 123 -8.03 6.74 17.01
CA LYS A 123 -8.61 7.57 15.94
C LYS A 123 -10.03 7.14 15.57
N ALA A 124 -10.28 5.83 15.46
CA ALA A 124 -11.61 5.31 15.17
C ALA A 124 -12.61 5.58 16.30
N SER A 125 -12.20 5.39 17.55
CA SER A 125 -13.02 5.74 18.71
C SER A 125 -13.35 7.23 18.75
N TRP A 126 -12.39 8.10 18.40
CA TRP A 126 -12.61 9.53 18.28
C TRP A 126 -13.65 9.87 17.20
N ARG A 127 -13.53 9.31 15.98
CA ARG A 127 -14.52 9.53 14.91
C ARG A 127 -15.94 9.09 15.31
N ARG A 128 -16.07 7.93 15.97
CA ARG A 128 -17.37 7.45 16.47
C ARG A 128 -17.95 8.36 17.55
N ARG A 129 -17.10 8.90 18.44
CA ARG A 129 -17.51 9.90 19.44
C ARG A 129 -18.00 11.19 18.77
N LEU A 130 -17.30 11.66 17.72
CA LEU A 130 -17.75 12.81 16.92
C LEU A 130 -19.12 12.54 16.28
N LYS A 131 -19.28 11.42 15.59
CA LYS A 131 -20.55 11.02 14.98
C LYS A 131 -21.69 10.96 16.00
N ALA A 132 -21.46 10.31 17.14
CA ALA A 132 -22.45 10.20 18.21
C ALA A 132 -22.84 11.56 18.81
N ALA A 133 -21.89 12.50 18.91
CA ALA A 133 -22.16 13.84 19.41
C ALA A 133 -22.89 14.73 18.39
N VAL A 134 -22.71 14.50 17.09
CA VAL A 134 -23.51 15.14 16.02
C VAL A 134 -24.95 14.61 16.02
N GLY A 135 -25.13 13.29 16.13
CA GLY A 135 -26.43 12.65 16.04
C GLY A 135 -27.08 12.83 14.65
N ASP A 136 -28.39 13.02 14.64
CA ASP A 136 -29.18 13.07 13.40
C ASP A 136 -29.28 14.48 12.79
N ASP A 137 -28.66 15.49 13.39
CA ASP A 137 -28.74 16.89 12.94
C ASP A 137 -27.91 17.14 11.67
N PRO A 138 -28.54 17.39 10.50
CA PRO A 138 -27.82 17.58 9.25
C PRO A 138 -27.07 18.93 9.19
N ALA A 139 -27.59 19.97 9.83
CA ALA A 139 -26.94 21.29 9.84
C ALA A 139 -25.67 21.26 10.69
N LEU A 140 -25.74 20.61 11.86
CA LEU A 140 -24.59 20.36 12.72
C LEU A 140 -23.56 19.45 12.05
N ARG A 141 -24.01 18.40 11.36
CA ARG A 141 -23.13 17.50 10.60
C ARG A 141 -22.32 18.25 9.55
N LEU A 142 -22.97 19.11 8.78
CA LEU A 142 -22.29 19.93 7.78
C LEU A 142 -21.31 20.92 8.43
N ALA A 143 -21.71 21.60 9.51
CA ALA A 143 -20.84 22.53 10.24
C ALA A 143 -19.59 21.84 10.81
N VAL A 144 -19.74 20.63 11.37
CA VAL A 144 -18.59 19.84 11.87
C VAL A 144 -17.72 19.36 10.72
N ALA A 145 -18.30 18.89 9.61
CA ALA A 145 -17.55 18.49 8.43
C ALA A 145 -16.72 19.66 7.89
N GLU A 146 -17.33 20.84 7.73
CA GLU A 146 -16.65 22.07 7.32
C GLU A 146 -15.52 22.45 8.28
N ALA A 147 -15.76 22.42 9.60
CA ALA A 147 -14.74 22.70 10.61
C ALA A 147 -13.55 21.72 10.55
N LEU A 148 -13.80 20.42 10.37
CA LEU A 148 -12.76 19.41 10.21
C LEU A 148 -11.91 19.70 8.97
N LEU A 149 -12.58 19.95 7.82
CA LEU A 149 -11.92 20.26 6.55
C LEU A 149 -11.11 21.55 6.61
N TRP A 150 -11.56 22.56 7.38
CA TRP A 150 -10.90 23.85 7.47
C TRP A 150 -9.73 23.85 8.45
N PHE A 151 -9.96 23.41 9.69
CA PHE A 151 -8.99 23.55 10.78
C PHE A 151 -7.98 22.41 10.84
N GLY A 152 -8.27 21.29 10.17
CA GLY A 152 -7.40 20.13 10.10
C GLY A 152 -5.99 20.46 9.60
N SER A 153 -4.97 20.09 10.38
CA SER A 153 -3.57 20.23 9.96
C SER A 153 -3.31 19.39 8.71
N THR A 154 -2.41 19.84 7.83
CA THR A 154 -1.95 19.05 6.68
C THR A 154 -1.24 17.75 7.11
N ARG A 155 -0.77 17.67 8.35
CA ARG A 155 -0.22 16.43 8.93
C ARG A 155 -1.30 15.42 9.33
N ASP A 156 -2.51 15.90 9.58
CA ASP A 156 -3.67 15.10 10.01
C ASP A 156 -4.69 14.92 8.88
N ASP A 157 -4.32 15.30 7.66
CA ASP A 157 -5.21 15.40 6.49
C ASP A 157 -6.05 14.15 6.30
N ARG A 158 -5.43 12.98 6.31
CA ARG A 158 -6.11 11.70 6.15
C ARG A 158 -7.10 11.41 7.29
N ALA A 159 -6.75 11.72 8.54
CA ALA A 159 -7.62 11.53 9.69
C ALA A 159 -8.85 12.44 9.61
N VAL A 160 -8.68 13.65 9.06
CA VAL A 160 -9.73 14.61 8.78
C VAL A 160 -10.70 14.08 7.71
N LEU A 161 -10.18 13.60 6.58
CA LEU A 161 -11.03 13.04 5.50
C LEU A 161 -11.86 11.85 5.99
N PHE A 162 -11.24 10.92 6.75
CA PHE A 162 -11.97 9.79 7.33
C PHE A 162 -12.97 10.19 8.41
N ALA A 163 -12.69 11.25 9.18
CA ALA A 163 -13.66 11.79 10.13
C ALA A 163 -14.89 12.32 9.42
N VAL A 164 -14.71 13.04 8.32
CA VAL A 164 -15.83 13.50 7.48
C VAL A 164 -16.60 12.32 6.91
N LEU A 165 -15.93 11.30 6.37
CA LEU A 165 -16.60 10.09 5.88
C LEU A 165 -17.44 9.40 6.98
N GLU A 166 -16.92 9.26 8.19
CA GLU A 166 -17.65 8.62 9.30
C GLU A 166 -18.94 9.39 9.68
N LEU A 167 -18.95 10.72 9.53
CA LEU A 167 -20.13 11.54 9.83
C LEU A 167 -21.32 11.24 8.92
N TYR A 168 -21.09 10.73 7.71
CA TYR A 168 -22.12 10.44 6.72
C TYR A 168 -22.21 8.92 6.50
N GLU A 169 -23.37 8.34 6.80
CA GLU A 169 -23.63 6.93 6.48
C GLU A 169 -23.85 6.76 4.97
N ASP A 170 -24.66 7.65 4.40
CA ASP A 170 -24.95 7.75 2.97
C ASP A 170 -25.05 9.23 2.57
N GLY A 171 -24.97 9.52 1.26
CA GLY A 171 -25.24 10.86 0.74
C GLY A 171 -24.16 11.92 1.01
N VAL A 172 -22.94 11.50 1.41
CA VAL A 172 -21.80 12.41 1.61
C VAL A 172 -21.52 13.28 0.39
N GLU A 173 -21.75 12.75 -0.82
CA GLU A 173 -21.58 13.48 -2.06
C GLU A 173 -22.50 14.69 -2.14
N ALA A 174 -23.81 14.49 -1.99
CA ALA A 174 -24.79 15.56 -2.05
C ALA A 174 -24.53 16.63 -0.97
N ALA A 175 -24.08 16.21 0.21
CA ALA A 175 -23.77 17.11 1.32
C ALA A 175 -22.50 17.95 1.09
N LEU A 176 -21.48 17.42 0.41
CA LEU A 176 -20.19 18.09 0.24
C LEU A 176 -20.04 18.84 -1.09
N VAL A 177 -20.91 18.63 -2.08
CA VAL A 177 -20.91 19.38 -3.36
C VAL A 177 -20.92 20.90 -3.13
N PRO A 178 -21.75 21.48 -2.23
CA PRO A 178 -21.71 22.92 -1.95
C PRO A 178 -20.35 23.40 -1.44
N LEU A 179 -19.68 22.60 -0.60
CA LEU A 179 -18.34 22.91 -0.09
C LEU A 179 -17.26 22.76 -1.18
N ARG A 180 -17.41 21.80 -2.08
CA ARG A 180 -16.48 21.61 -3.21
C ARG A 180 -16.53 22.79 -4.18
N ASP A 181 -17.73 23.24 -4.53
CA ASP A 181 -17.93 24.19 -5.65
C ASP A 181 -17.93 25.65 -5.21
N GLY A 182 -18.39 25.94 -3.98
CA GLY A 182 -18.69 27.30 -3.54
C GLY A 182 -17.93 27.80 -2.31
N HIS A 183 -17.07 26.99 -1.70
CA HIS A 183 -16.40 27.38 -0.45
C HIS A 183 -15.26 28.38 -0.69
N PRO A 184 -15.11 29.44 0.15
CA PRO A 184 -14.11 30.48 -0.07
C PRO A 184 -12.66 30.00 0.07
N ASP A 185 -12.40 28.97 0.88
CA ASP A 185 -11.07 28.38 1.08
C ASP A 185 -10.77 27.23 0.09
N ASP A 186 -9.66 27.35 -0.65
CA ASP A 186 -9.21 26.40 -1.67
C ASP A 186 -8.89 25.00 -1.12
N LEU A 187 -8.31 24.93 0.09
CA LEU A 187 -7.94 23.66 0.71
C LEU A 187 -9.20 22.89 1.14
N VAL A 188 -10.21 23.59 1.65
CA VAL A 188 -11.52 22.98 1.94
C VAL A 188 -12.17 22.47 0.67
N ARG A 189 -12.16 23.24 -0.43
CA ARG A 189 -12.68 22.76 -1.73
C ARG A 189 -11.97 21.50 -2.20
N LEU A 190 -10.63 21.48 -2.10
CA LEU A 190 -9.82 20.31 -2.47
C LEU A 190 -10.11 19.09 -1.59
N ARG A 191 -10.19 19.27 -0.27
CA ARG A 191 -10.49 18.18 0.66
C ARG A 191 -11.92 17.66 0.50
N ALA A 192 -12.90 18.53 0.26
CA ALA A 192 -14.26 18.13 -0.05
C ALA A 192 -14.31 17.30 -1.35
N ALA A 193 -13.58 17.72 -2.39
CA ALA A 193 -13.41 16.91 -3.60
C ALA A 193 -12.77 15.55 -3.30
N ALA A 194 -11.73 15.50 -2.47
CA ALA A 194 -11.06 14.27 -2.08
C ALA A 194 -11.99 13.30 -1.34
N VAL A 195 -12.83 13.78 -0.41
CA VAL A 195 -13.83 12.94 0.27
C VAL A 195 -14.85 12.37 -0.72
N ILE A 196 -15.35 13.19 -1.65
CA ILE A 196 -16.27 12.75 -2.71
C ILE A 196 -15.61 11.68 -3.59
N ASP A 197 -14.37 11.92 -4.00
CA ASP A 197 -13.61 10.99 -4.83
C ASP A 197 -13.33 9.67 -4.10
N MET A 198 -13.07 9.68 -2.79
CA MET A 198 -12.87 8.44 -2.00
C MET A 198 -14.12 7.54 -1.96
N VAL A 199 -15.33 8.11 -2.13
CA VAL A 199 -16.57 7.33 -2.22
C VAL A 199 -16.87 6.89 -3.65
N ARG A 200 -16.53 7.74 -4.63
CA ARG A 200 -16.79 7.46 -6.06
C ARG A 200 -15.73 6.57 -6.72
N ARG A 201 -14.49 6.59 -6.23
CA ARG A 201 -13.33 5.94 -6.83
C ARG A 201 -12.67 5.08 -5.76
N GLU A 202 -12.28 3.86 -6.12
CA GLU A 202 -11.35 3.10 -5.27
C GLU A 202 -10.11 3.99 -5.02
N PRO A 203 -9.64 4.14 -3.76
CA PRO A 203 -8.41 4.88 -3.50
C PRO A 203 -7.30 4.31 -4.38
N ASP A 204 -6.52 5.19 -5.01
CA ASP A 204 -5.44 4.78 -5.91
C ASP A 204 -4.35 4.05 -5.10
N ALA A 205 -4.53 2.74 -4.95
CA ALA A 205 -3.59 1.86 -4.27
C ALA A 205 -2.20 1.93 -4.90
N LEU A 206 -2.10 2.34 -6.18
CA LEU A 206 -0.81 2.49 -6.87
C LEU A 206 -0.04 3.70 -6.36
N GLU A 207 -0.69 4.80 -5.98
CA GLU A 207 0.00 5.96 -5.35
C GLU A 207 0.60 5.57 -4.00
N LEU A 208 -0.08 4.72 -3.22
CA LEU A 208 0.35 4.28 -1.89
C LEU A 208 1.44 3.20 -1.95
N LEU A 209 1.51 2.44 -3.04
CA LEU A 209 2.56 1.44 -3.30
C LEU A 209 3.83 2.05 -3.94
N ARG A 210 3.82 3.34 -4.30
CA ARG A 210 5.00 4.06 -4.77
C ARG A 210 5.96 4.30 -3.60
N PRO A 211 7.26 3.96 -3.73
CA PRO A 211 8.23 4.28 -2.69
C PRO A 211 8.28 5.81 -2.47
N ARG A 212 7.98 6.26 -1.25
CA ARG A 212 8.04 7.69 -0.85
C ARG A 212 9.43 8.31 -1.02
N HIS A 213 10.47 7.50 -1.20
CA HIS A 213 11.84 7.93 -1.47
C HIS A 213 12.46 7.13 -2.63
N SER A 214 12.17 7.52 -3.87
CA SER A 214 13.02 7.21 -5.00
C SER A 214 12.95 8.33 -6.02
N THR A 215 13.83 9.31 -5.87
CA THR A 215 14.22 10.20 -6.96
C THR A 215 14.78 9.36 -8.11
N ALA A 216 14.27 9.62 -9.32
CA ALA A 216 14.66 9.07 -10.60
C ALA A 216 14.35 7.58 -10.83
N THR A 217 13.50 7.31 -11.83
CA THR A 217 13.09 5.99 -12.38
C THR A 217 11.99 5.21 -11.64
N ALA A 218 10.96 5.90 -11.16
CA ALA A 218 9.65 5.27 -11.02
C ALA A 218 9.04 5.14 -12.42
N ARG A 219 9.17 3.97 -13.06
CA ARG A 219 8.31 3.64 -14.21
C ARG A 219 6.88 3.67 -13.68
N HIS A 220 6.05 4.51 -14.27
CA HIS A 220 4.62 4.53 -14.04
C HIS A 220 4.07 3.13 -14.27
N LEU A 221 3.54 2.48 -13.23
CA LEU A 221 2.65 1.35 -13.42
C LEU A 221 1.44 1.85 -14.24
N PRO A 222 0.98 1.08 -15.25
CA PRO A 222 -0.15 1.49 -16.04
C PRO A 222 -1.40 1.69 -15.15
N PRO A 223 -2.30 2.62 -15.53
CA PRO A 223 -3.55 2.84 -14.81
C PRO A 223 -4.36 1.54 -14.68
N ALA A 224 -5.22 1.46 -13.65
CA ALA A 224 -6.12 0.33 -13.40
C ALA A 224 -6.97 -0.04 -14.63
N GLU A 225 -7.32 0.97 -15.43
CA GLU A 225 -7.93 0.84 -16.75
C GLU A 225 -6.92 0.22 -17.73
N GLY A 226 -7.04 -1.09 -17.94
CA GLY A 226 -6.18 -1.86 -18.86
C GLY A 226 -5.49 -3.06 -18.22
N LEU A 227 -5.56 -3.21 -16.89
CA LEU A 227 -5.14 -4.42 -16.20
C LEU A 227 -6.16 -5.55 -16.47
N GLY A 228 -5.67 -6.70 -16.96
CA GLY A 228 -6.49 -7.90 -17.12
C GLY A 228 -7.01 -8.44 -15.79
N PRO A 229 -7.87 -9.48 -15.80
CA PRO A 229 -8.38 -10.09 -14.59
C PRO A 229 -7.24 -10.69 -13.73
N ALA A 230 -7.45 -10.72 -12.41
CA ALA A 230 -6.54 -11.39 -11.49
C ALA A 230 -6.37 -12.87 -11.87
N ARG A 231 -5.14 -13.37 -11.80
CA ARG A 231 -4.72 -14.70 -12.25
C ARG A 231 -4.62 -15.71 -11.11
N THR A 232 -4.63 -15.25 -9.86
CA THR A 232 -4.39 -16.08 -8.67
C THR A 232 -5.55 -15.98 -7.67
N TRP A 233 -5.48 -16.80 -6.61
CA TRP A 233 -6.42 -16.74 -5.48
C TRP A 233 -6.30 -15.45 -4.66
N ILE A 234 -5.27 -14.62 -4.88
CA ILE A 234 -5.15 -13.27 -4.29
C ILE A 234 -6.34 -12.42 -4.75
N ARG A 235 -6.80 -12.61 -5.99
CA ARG A 235 -7.94 -11.89 -6.62
C ARG A 235 -7.74 -10.37 -6.72
N ASP A 236 -6.51 -9.91 -6.75
CA ASP A 236 -6.17 -8.50 -7.04
C ASP A 236 -5.02 -8.45 -8.06
N ALA A 237 -5.37 -8.07 -9.30
CA ALA A 237 -4.42 -8.00 -10.41
C ALA A 237 -3.30 -6.97 -10.19
N ARG A 238 -3.54 -5.94 -9.39
CA ARG A 238 -2.56 -4.89 -9.07
C ARG A 238 -1.52 -5.43 -8.11
N ILE A 239 -1.96 -6.15 -7.06
CA ILE A 239 -1.05 -6.83 -6.13
C ILE A 239 -0.24 -7.89 -6.85
N GLU A 240 -0.86 -8.68 -7.73
CA GLU A 240 -0.16 -9.67 -8.54
C GLU A 240 0.90 -9.04 -9.44
N LEU A 241 0.58 -7.94 -10.13
CA LEU A 241 1.55 -7.23 -10.95
C LEU A 241 2.69 -6.63 -10.12
N LEU A 242 2.40 -6.07 -8.94
CA LEU A 242 3.43 -5.59 -8.02
C LEU A 242 4.41 -6.70 -7.63
N ILE A 243 3.88 -7.89 -7.31
CA ILE A 243 4.70 -9.06 -6.97
C ILE A 243 5.56 -9.47 -8.16
N GLU A 244 4.95 -9.64 -9.35
CA GLU A 244 5.64 -10.03 -10.59
C GLU A 244 6.78 -9.06 -10.91
N ASP A 245 6.49 -7.76 -11.02
CA ASP A 245 7.47 -6.73 -11.39
C ASP A 245 8.63 -6.63 -10.38
N THR A 246 8.31 -6.73 -9.08
CA THR A 246 9.33 -6.59 -8.03
C THR A 246 10.25 -7.81 -8.01
N LEU A 247 9.70 -9.02 -8.17
CA LEU A 247 10.49 -10.25 -8.26
C LEU A 247 11.31 -10.29 -9.56
N ASP A 248 10.74 -9.93 -10.70
CA ASP A 248 11.47 -9.89 -11.97
C ASP A 248 12.57 -8.82 -11.97
N LYS A 249 12.35 -7.68 -11.32
CA LYS A 249 13.42 -6.68 -11.12
C LYS A 249 14.56 -7.26 -10.28
N ALA A 250 14.25 -7.96 -9.18
CA ALA A 250 15.26 -8.60 -8.34
C ALA A 250 16.04 -9.68 -9.12
N ALA A 251 15.34 -10.50 -9.90
CA ALA A 251 15.92 -11.53 -10.74
C ALA A 251 16.82 -10.97 -11.84
N ARG A 252 16.39 -9.93 -12.55
CA ARG A 252 17.21 -9.23 -13.56
C ARG A 252 18.48 -8.65 -12.98
N ASN A 253 18.38 -8.02 -11.81
CA ASN A 253 19.55 -7.51 -11.11
C ASN A 253 20.50 -8.65 -10.77
N ALA A 254 20.00 -9.78 -10.24
CA ALA A 254 20.81 -10.97 -9.96
C ALA A 254 21.48 -11.51 -11.23
N GLY A 255 20.72 -11.60 -12.31
CA GLY A 255 21.17 -12.08 -13.62
C GLY A 255 22.27 -11.21 -14.24
N ALA A 256 22.15 -9.90 -14.13
CA ALA A 256 23.12 -8.94 -14.68
C ALA A 256 24.53 -9.09 -14.05
N ASP A 257 24.61 -9.51 -12.80
CA ASP A 257 25.88 -9.70 -12.11
C ASP A 257 26.62 -10.96 -12.58
N ILE A 258 25.91 -11.98 -13.07
CA ILE A 258 26.47 -13.28 -13.49
C ILE A 258 27.51 -13.11 -14.59
N SER A 259 27.26 -12.23 -15.56
CA SER A 259 28.21 -11.95 -16.64
C SER A 259 29.58 -11.49 -16.13
N ARG A 260 29.64 -10.84 -14.96
CA ARG A 260 30.87 -10.38 -14.31
C ARG A 260 31.50 -11.44 -13.42
N THR A 261 30.73 -12.44 -13.03
CA THR A 261 31.12 -13.48 -12.08
C THR A 261 31.00 -14.89 -12.66
N LEU A 262 31.18 -15.06 -13.98
CA LEU A 262 31.07 -16.36 -14.67
C LEU A 262 32.02 -17.45 -14.13
N ALA A 263 33.06 -17.07 -13.38
CA ALA A 263 33.97 -18.00 -12.72
C ALA A 263 33.39 -18.61 -11.44
N SER A 264 32.33 -18.01 -10.86
CA SER A 264 31.66 -18.52 -9.67
C SER A 264 30.85 -19.78 -9.96
N GLY A 265 30.63 -20.59 -8.92
CA GLY A 265 29.80 -21.79 -9.01
C GLY A 265 28.32 -21.45 -9.21
N GLU A 266 27.58 -22.39 -9.79
CA GLU A 266 26.13 -22.32 -9.98
C GLU A 266 25.40 -22.10 -8.65
N GLU A 267 25.79 -22.90 -7.66
CA GLU A 267 25.43 -22.80 -6.25
C GLU A 267 25.44 -21.37 -5.70
N THR A 268 26.50 -20.61 -5.97
CA THR A 268 26.66 -19.23 -5.52
C THR A 268 25.66 -18.30 -6.20
N HIS A 269 25.44 -18.46 -7.50
CA HIS A 269 24.49 -17.62 -8.24
C HIS A 269 23.05 -17.89 -7.83
N VAL A 270 22.69 -19.15 -7.60
CA VAL A 270 21.36 -19.54 -7.13
C VAL A 270 21.11 -18.97 -5.73
N ALA A 271 22.07 -19.06 -4.81
CA ALA A 271 21.94 -18.48 -3.48
C ALA A 271 21.75 -16.95 -3.52
N VAL A 272 22.53 -16.24 -4.34
CA VAL A 272 22.40 -14.79 -4.51
C VAL A 272 21.03 -14.41 -5.10
N LEU A 273 20.53 -15.20 -6.06
CA LEU A 273 19.20 -14.99 -6.63
C LEU A 273 18.12 -15.10 -5.53
N PHE A 274 18.10 -16.18 -4.76
CA PHE A 274 17.06 -16.38 -3.74
C PHE A 274 17.17 -15.41 -2.56
N GLU A 275 18.37 -14.93 -2.21
CA GLU A 275 18.51 -13.83 -1.23
C GLU A 275 17.91 -12.51 -1.74
N ARG A 276 18.08 -12.21 -3.03
CA ARG A 276 17.44 -11.03 -3.64
C ARG A 276 15.92 -11.17 -3.73
N LEU A 277 15.43 -12.36 -4.05
CA LEU A 277 13.99 -12.66 -4.04
C LEU A 277 13.41 -12.59 -2.62
N ARG A 278 14.16 -13.00 -1.58
CA ARG A 278 13.78 -12.82 -0.17
C ARG A 278 13.62 -11.35 0.19
N GLY A 279 14.62 -10.52 -0.15
CA GLY A 279 14.55 -9.07 0.07
C GLY A 279 13.38 -8.40 -0.67
N ALA A 280 13.08 -8.86 -1.89
CA ALA A 280 11.92 -8.45 -2.65
C ALA A 280 10.59 -8.81 -1.97
N CYS A 281 10.44 -10.04 -1.45
CA CYS A 281 9.26 -10.47 -0.70
C CYS A 281 9.04 -9.64 0.57
N SER A 282 10.12 -9.31 1.30
CA SER A 282 10.05 -8.41 2.46
C SER A 282 9.55 -7.02 2.05
N THR A 283 10.13 -6.45 0.99
CA THR A 283 9.75 -5.13 0.47
C THR A 283 8.28 -5.10 0.04
N ILE A 284 7.79 -6.15 -0.62
CA ILE A 284 6.38 -6.27 -1.01
C ILE A 284 5.51 -6.29 0.25
N SER A 285 5.85 -7.11 1.24
CA SER A 285 5.08 -7.23 2.48
C SER A 285 5.00 -5.91 3.24
N ASP A 286 6.10 -5.16 3.33
CA ASP A 286 6.14 -3.84 4.01
C ASP A 286 5.27 -2.80 3.28
N ARG A 287 5.24 -2.85 1.95
CA ARG A 287 4.37 -1.98 1.14
C ARG A 287 2.91 -2.34 1.31
N LEU A 288 2.56 -3.63 1.30
CA LEU A 288 1.19 -4.09 1.50
C LEU A 288 0.71 -3.84 2.94
N ALA A 289 1.61 -3.91 3.93
CA ALA A 289 1.36 -3.48 5.30
C ALA A 289 1.01 -1.99 5.37
N THR A 290 1.86 -1.14 4.78
CA THR A 290 1.66 0.31 4.73
C THR A 290 0.33 0.64 4.03
N LEU A 291 0.03 0.00 2.91
CA LEU A 291 -1.22 0.18 2.18
C LEU A 291 -2.44 -0.21 3.04
N ALA A 292 -2.38 -1.35 3.73
CA ALA A 292 -3.46 -1.81 4.59
C ALA A 292 -3.67 -0.88 5.80
N ASP A 293 -2.59 -0.34 6.37
CA ASP A 293 -2.65 0.66 7.44
C ASP A 293 -3.26 1.97 6.95
N GLU A 294 -2.83 2.44 5.79
CA GLU A 294 -3.33 3.68 5.19
C GLU A 294 -4.82 3.54 4.83
N THR A 295 -5.23 2.43 4.22
CA THR A 295 -6.63 2.20 3.79
C THR A 295 -7.53 1.67 4.90
N ASN A 296 -6.99 1.38 6.09
CA ASN A 296 -7.67 0.68 7.17
C ASN A 296 -8.34 -0.63 6.68
N ALA A 297 -7.63 -1.36 5.81
CA ALA A 297 -8.09 -2.65 5.33
C ALA A 297 -8.19 -3.66 6.49
N ASN A 298 -9.15 -4.57 6.41
CA ASN A 298 -9.33 -5.62 7.41
C ASN A 298 -8.41 -6.82 7.18
N ASP A 299 -7.77 -6.89 6.02
CA ASP A 299 -6.80 -7.91 5.66
C ASP A 299 -5.63 -7.32 4.85
N ARG A 300 -4.50 -8.03 4.87
CA ARG A 300 -3.33 -7.73 4.05
C ARG A 300 -2.67 -9.01 3.59
N LEU A 301 -1.95 -8.96 2.47
CA LEU A 301 -1.13 -10.08 2.02
C LEU A 301 0.29 -9.94 2.59
N ARG A 302 0.82 -11.04 3.12
CA ARG A 302 2.21 -11.17 3.59
C ARG A 302 2.91 -12.26 2.80
N LEU A 303 4.08 -11.94 2.26
CA LEU A 303 4.94 -12.87 1.54
C LEU A 303 6.20 -13.10 2.37
N LYS A 304 6.51 -14.37 2.62
CA LYS A 304 7.76 -14.79 3.25
C LYS A 304 8.47 -15.75 2.33
N LEU A 305 9.75 -15.52 2.10
CA LEU A 305 10.61 -16.46 1.38
C LEU A 305 11.81 -16.73 2.26
N GLU A 306 11.99 -17.97 2.69
CA GLU A 306 13.21 -18.42 3.35
C GLU A 306 13.95 -19.36 2.43
N HIS A 307 15.27 -19.36 2.51
CA HIS A 307 16.06 -20.38 1.86
C HIS A 307 17.24 -20.78 2.72
N ARG A 308 17.64 -22.06 2.61
CA ARG A 308 18.83 -22.60 3.26
C ARG A 308 19.60 -23.45 2.28
N ILE A 309 20.91 -23.29 2.28
CA ILE A 309 21.84 -24.19 1.57
C ILE A 309 22.04 -25.41 2.47
N VAL A 310 21.91 -26.60 1.91
CA VAL A 310 22.14 -27.86 2.61
C VAL A 310 23.36 -28.56 1.99
N GLY A 311 24.14 -29.28 2.82
CA GLY A 311 25.38 -29.90 2.39
C GLY A 311 25.21 -30.96 1.29
N LYS A 312 26.29 -31.24 0.58
CA LYS A 312 26.38 -32.18 -0.57
C LYS A 312 26.17 -33.69 -0.36
N PRO A 313 26.03 -34.30 0.85
CA PRO A 313 26.09 -35.77 0.96
C PRO A 313 25.04 -36.61 0.19
N GLU A 314 24.01 -36.02 -0.43
CA GLU A 314 22.95 -36.80 -1.11
C GLU A 314 22.60 -36.35 -2.55
N GLU A 315 23.35 -35.44 -3.17
CA GLU A 315 23.15 -35.14 -4.59
C GLU A 315 23.44 -36.40 -5.44
N GLY A 316 22.44 -36.91 -6.15
CA GLY A 316 22.54 -38.16 -6.93
C GLY A 316 22.12 -39.44 -6.22
N GLY A 317 21.60 -39.37 -4.98
CA GLY A 317 20.92 -40.50 -4.31
C GLY A 317 19.55 -40.82 -4.94
N PRO A 318 18.83 -41.87 -4.49
CA PRO A 318 17.55 -42.27 -5.10
C PRO A 318 16.51 -41.15 -5.14
N GLY A 319 15.86 -40.96 -6.29
CA GLY A 319 14.75 -40.02 -6.44
C GLY A 319 13.40 -40.64 -6.08
N VAL A 320 12.33 -39.84 -6.11
CA VAL A 320 10.98 -40.37 -5.92
C VAL A 320 10.52 -41.07 -7.19
N GLY A 321 10.61 -42.40 -7.22
CA GLY A 321 10.25 -43.20 -8.41
C GLY A 321 11.29 -43.16 -9.53
N THR A 322 12.47 -42.59 -9.29
CA THR A 322 13.58 -42.47 -10.25
C THR A 322 14.91 -42.89 -9.66
N THR A 323 15.92 -43.07 -10.51
CA THR A 323 17.22 -43.57 -10.08
C THR A 323 18.02 -42.52 -9.30
N ARG A 324 17.83 -41.24 -9.61
CA ARG A 324 18.56 -40.12 -8.99
C ARG A 324 17.64 -38.97 -8.62
N PHE A 325 17.97 -38.31 -7.52
CA PHE A 325 17.40 -37.06 -7.06
C PHE A 325 18.14 -35.88 -7.72
N SER A 326 17.87 -35.69 -9.00
CA SER A 326 18.48 -34.65 -9.84
C SER A 326 17.79 -33.30 -9.60
N THR A 327 18.01 -32.71 -8.41
CA THR A 327 17.33 -31.47 -8.00
C THR A 327 18.26 -30.58 -7.20
N ASP A 328 18.51 -29.37 -7.70
CA ASP A 328 19.33 -28.37 -7.02
C ASP A 328 18.50 -27.53 -6.04
N VAL A 329 17.24 -27.25 -6.38
CA VAL A 329 16.34 -26.44 -5.55
C VAL A 329 15.02 -27.16 -5.33
N CYS A 330 14.62 -27.37 -4.07
CA CYS A 330 13.22 -27.67 -3.75
C CYS A 330 12.51 -26.41 -3.32
N LEU A 331 11.45 -26.07 -4.04
CA LEU A 331 10.55 -24.99 -3.69
C LEU A 331 9.33 -25.58 -2.98
N LEU A 332 9.21 -25.31 -1.69
CA LEU A 332 7.99 -25.52 -0.92
C LEU A 332 7.15 -24.26 -0.96
N PHE A 333 5.96 -24.36 -1.51
CA PHE A 333 4.96 -23.30 -1.46
C PHE A 333 3.91 -23.61 -0.40
N GLU A 334 3.58 -22.61 0.41
CA GLU A 334 2.47 -22.68 1.37
C GLU A 334 1.55 -21.46 1.23
N ALA A 335 0.26 -21.72 1.03
CA ALA A 335 -0.77 -20.69 1.05
C ALA A 335 -1.57 -20.75 2.35
N ARG A 336 -1.71 -19.59 3.00
CA ARG A 336 -2.45 -19.43 4.25
C ARG A 336 -3.52 -18.36 4.11
N ASP A 337 -4.65 -18.60 4.76
CA ASP A 337 -5.68 -17.61 5.01
C ASP A 337 -5.93 -17.53 6.51
N SER A 338 -5.65 -16.37 7.10
CA SER A 338 -5.85 -16.09 8.52
C SER A 338 -5.17 -17.14 9.42
N GLY A 339 -3.91 -17.45 9.13
CA GLY A 339 -3.11 -18.48 9.81
C GLY A 339 -3.46 -19.93 9.43
N LYS A 340 -4.56 -20.18 8.72
CA LYS A 340 -4.94 -21.54 8.28
C LYS A 340 -4.32 -21.86 6.94
N ARG A 341 -3.48 -22.89 6.91
CA ARG A 341 -2.93 -23.45 5.67
C ARG A 341 -4.03 -24.12 4.85
N PHE A 342 -4.20 -23.69 3.60
CA PHE A 342 -5.15 -24.31 2.67
C PHE A 342 -4.47 -24.94 1.45
N ALA A 343 -3.19 -24.64 1.20
CA ALA A 343 -2.39 -25.34 0.20
C ALA A 343 -0.93 -25.50 0.67
N ARG A 344 -0.34 -26.65 0.37
CA ARG A 344 1.10 -26.91 0.48
C ARG A 344 1.52 -27.73 -0.74
N ARG A 345 2.53 -27.27 -1.48
CA ARG A 345 2.96 -27.90 -2.72
C ARG A 345 4.46 -27.82 -2.89
N ALA A 346 5.02 -28.81 -3.56
CA ALA A 346 6.45 -28.88 -3.83
C ALA A 346 6.73 -28.80 -5.34
N SER A 347 7.74 -28.03 -5.72
CA SER A 347 8.30 -28.01 -7.07
C SER A 347 9.80 -28.29 -7.01
N PHE A 348 10.31 -29.05 -7.97
CA PHE A 348 11.73 -29.36 -8.09
C PHE A 348 12.35 -28.57 -9.22
N LEU A 349 13.49 -27.92 -8.96
CA LEU A 349 14.22 -27.18 -9.96
C LEU A 349 15.65 -27.69 -10.08
N GLN A 350 16.10 -27.87 -11.32
CA GLN A 350 17.52 -27.98 -11.64
C GLN A 350 17.99 -26.64 -12.17
N ALA A 351 18.94 -26.03 -11.46
CA ALA A 351 19.57 -24.81 -11.91
C ALA A 351 20.58 -25.11 -13.02
N LYS A 352 20.73 -24.19 -13.97
CA LYS A 352 21.86 -24.17 -14.91
C LYS A 352 22.37 -22.75 -15.07
N ARG A 353 23.65 -22.52 -14.78
CA ARG A 353 24.29 -21.21 -15.01
C ARG A 353 24.69 -21.00 -16.45
N LEU A 354 24.86 -19.73 -16.85
CA LEU A 354 25.38 -19.39 -18.17
C LEU A 354 26.87 -19.75 -18.31
N TYR A 355 27.23 -20.31 -19.47
CA TYR A 355 28.60 -20.55 -19.91
C TYR A 355 28.89 -19.79 -21.20
N ARG A 356 30.12 -19.32 -21.34
CA ARG A 356 30.62 -18.70 -22.57
C ARG A 356 31.67 -19.58 -23.21
N ARG A 357 31.43 -20.01 -24.45
CA ARG A 357 32.44 -20.71 -25.26
C ARG A 357 33.28 -19.68 -26.01
N LYS A 358 34.57 -19.58 -25.65
CA LYS A 358 35.55 -18.76 -26.37
C LYS A 358 35.98 -19.47 -27.67
N LYS A 359 35.27 -19.21 -28.77
CA LYS A 359 35.72 -19.52 -30.16
C LYS A 359 35.80 -18.19 -30.94
N ALA A 360 35.94 -18.23 -32.27
CA ALA A 360 36.00 -17.04 -33.13
C ALA A 360 34.80 -16.07 -32.95
N LEU A 361 33.68 -16.58 -32.41
CA LEU A 361 32.57 -15.80 -31.87
C LEU A 361 32.32 -16.31 -30.43
N ASP A 362 32.14 -15.39 -29.49
CA ASP A 362 31.70 -15.72 -28.13
C ASP A 362 30.24 -16.19 -28.19
N VAL A 363 30.01 -17.46 -27.88
CA VAL A 363 28.66 -18.05 -27.85
C VAL A 363 28.29 -18.41 -26.42
N ASP A 364 27.21 -17.81 -25.94
CA ASP A 364 26.63 -18.02 -24.62
C ASP A 364 25.58 -19.14 -24.67
N TYR A 365 25.63 -20.04 -23.69
CA TYR A 365 24.74 -21.21 -23.62
C TYR A 365 24.59 -21.71 -22.18
N TYR A 366 23.51 -22.43 -21.90
CA TYR A 366 23.32 -23.18 -20.67
C TYR A 366 23.51 -24.67 -20.95
N PRO A 367 24.44 -25.37 -20.29
CA PRO A 367 24.61 -26.82 -20.45
C PRO A 367 23.45 -27.56 -19.80
N VAL A 368 22.99 -28.64 -20.42
CA VAL A 368 21.91 -29.49 -19.90
C VAL A 368 22.34 -30.95 -19.99
N ASP A 369 22.14 -31.71 -18.92
CA ASP A 369 22.31 -33.15 -18.90
C ASP A 369 20.94 -33.82 -19.08
N ARG A 370 20.75 -34.52 -20.21
CA ARG A 370 19.49 -35.19 -20.53
C ARG A 370 19.11 -36.26 -19.51
N GLY A 371 20.07 -37.01 -18.98
CA GLY A 371 19.83 -38.05 -17.98
C GLY A 371 19.33 -37.45 -16.67
N GLN A 372 20.03 -36.41 -16.18
CA GLN A 372 19.59 -35.67 -15.00
C GLN A 372 18.19 -35.09 -15.18
N LEU A 373 17.91 -34.52 -16.36
CA LEU A 373 16.62 -33.92 -16.65
C LEU A 373 15.49 -34.95 -16.76
N ALA A 374 15.77 -36.14 -17.31
CA ALA A 374 14.82 -37.25 -17.34
C ALA A 374 14.52 -37.76 -15.93
N ASP A 375 15.54 -37.93 -15.08
CA ASP A 375 15.36 -38.26 -13.66
C ASP A 375 14.59 -37.16 -12.91
N LEU A 376 14.79 -35.87 -13.22
CA LEU A 376 14.03 -34.77 -12.63
C LEU A 376 12.54 -34.82 -13.06
N ALA A 377 12.27 -34.92 -14.36
CA ALA A 377 10.91 -34.94 -14.90
C ALA A 377 10.13 -36.21 -14.54
N GLY A 378 10.83 -37.32 -14.28
CA GLY A 378 10.22 -38.58 -13.85
C GLY A 378 9.70 -38.57 -12.41
N GLN A 379 10.18 -37.65 -11.56
CA GLN A 379 9.76 -37.59 -10.16
C GLN A 379 8.41 -36.89 -9.96
N THR A 380 8.18 -35.81 -10.68
CA THR A 380 6.94 -35.04 -10.63
C THR A 380 6.77 -34.20 -11.89
N MET A 381 5.51 -33.86 -12.22
CA MET A 381 5.20 -32.88 -13.28
C MET A 381 5.53 -31.44 -12.87
N ALA A 382 5.70 -31.17 -11.57
CA ALA A 382 6.14 -29.87 -11.05
C ALA A 382 7.67 -29.73 -11.06
N SER A 383 8.31 -30.18 -12.14
CA SER A 383 9.76 -30.21 -12.32
C SER A 383 10.21 -29.22 -13.39
N PHE A 384 11.23 -28.42 -13.09
CA PHE A 384 11.62 -27.26 -13.91
C PHE A 384 13.14 -27.11 -14.07
N LEU A 385 13.55 -26.52 -15.19
CA LEU A 385 14.88 -25.93 -15.37
C LEU A 385 14.84 -24.47 -14.94
N LEU A 386 15.81 -24.04 -14.12
CA LEU A 386 16.03 -22.66 -13.71
C LEU A 386 17.33 -22.15 -14.35
N LEU A 387 17.22 -21.26 -15.33
CA LEU A 387 18.37 -20.82 -16.11
C LEU A 387 18.91 -19.48 -15.57
N VAL A 388 20.09 -19.55 -14.96
CA VAL A 388 20.66 -18.45 -14.17
C VAL A 388 21.67 -17.69 -15.03
N GLY A 389 21.22 -16.55 -15.56
CA GLY A 389 22.00 -15.68 -16.45
C GLY A 389 21.37 -14.29 -16.62
N PRO A 390 22.00 -13.41 -17.41
CA PRO A 390 21.48 -12.08 -17.72
C PRO A 390 20.15 -12.17 -18.48
N GLU A 391 19.38 -11.08 -18.44
CA GLU A 391 18.13 -10.95 -19.19
C GLU A 391 18.39 -11.08 -20.70
N CYS A 392 17.53 -11.84 -21.37
CA CYS A 392 17.50 -11.98 -22.83
C CYS A 392 16.05 -11.87 -23.30
N ASP A 393 15.78 -11.07 -24.33
CA ASP A 393 14.45 -10.86 -24.91
C ASP A 393 13.34 -10.52 -23.89
N GLY A 394 13.67 -9.70 -22.88
CA GLY A 394 12.72 -9.28 -21.85
C GLY A 394 12.52 -10.28 -20.70
N VAL A 395 13.17 -11.45 -20.75
CA VAL A 395 13.01 -12.53 -19.76
C VAL A 395 14.27 -12.64 -18.90
N GLY A 396 14.11 -12.35 -17.60
CA GLY A 396 15.16 -12.54 -16.60
C GLY A 396 15.01 -13.88 -15.89
N VAL A 397 16.10 -14.65 -15.83
CA VAL A 397 16.16 -15.97 -15.19
C VAL A 397 15.01 -16.90 -15.65
N PRO A 398 15.04 -17.40 -16.89
CA PRO A 398 13.97 -18.23 -17.43
C PRO A 398 13.74 -19.52 -16.62
N VAL A 399 12.47 -19.84 -16.39
CA VAL A 399 12.00 -21.11 -15.81
C VAL A 399 11.24 -21.90 -16.86
N ILE A 400 11.69 -23.12 -17.15
CA ILE A 400 11.16 -23.98 -18.23
C ILE A 400 10.69 -25.30 -17.63
N PRO A 401 9.48 -25.81 -17.93
CA PRO A 401 9.09 -27.16 -17.53
C PRO A 401 10.08 -28.22 -18.04
N ALA A 402 10.55 -29.11 -17.17
CA ALA A 402 11.54 -30.13 -17.52
C ALA A 402 11.02 -31.06 -18.63
N ARG A 403 9.73 -31.43 -18.56
CA ARG A 403 9.09 -32.27 -19.58
C ARG A 403 9.04 -31.59 -20.95
N LEU A 404 8.77 -30.29 -21.01
CA LEU A 404 8.76 -29.53 -22.26
C LEU A 404 10.11 -29.62 -22.97
N PHE A 405 11.22 -29.45 -22.25
CA PHE A 405 12.55 -29.57 -22.85
C PHE A 405 12.82 -30.99 -23.38
N LEU A 406 12.42 -32.02 -22.64
CA LEU A 406 12.56 -33.41 -23.10
C LEU A 406 11.75 -33.69 -24.38
N ASP A 407 10.52 -33.19 -24.46
CA ASP A 407 9.67 -33.34 -25.64
C ASP A 407 10.28 -32.63 -26.87
N LEU A 408 10.91 -31.47 -26.68
CA LEU A 408 11.62 -30.75 -27.73
C LEU A 408 12.86 -31.51 -28.22
N VAL A 409 13.62 -32.12 -27.29
CA VAL A 409 14.74 -32.99 -27.62
C VAL A 409 14.29 -34.21 -28.42
N GLU A 410 13.14 -34.82 -28.05
CA GLU A 410 12.54 -35.93 -28.80
C GLU A 410 12.12 -35.51 -30.22
N ARG A 411 11.75 -34.24 -30.41
CA ARG A 411 11.44 -33.65 -31.74
C ARG A 411 12.67 -33.33 -32.58
N GLY A 412 13.88 -33.36 -32.00
CA GLY A 412 15.15 -33.17 -32.72
C GLY A 412 15.95 -31.94 -32.28
N ASP A 413 15.54 -31.22 -31.24
CA ASP A 413 16.31 -30.10 -30.69
C ASP A 413 17.58 -30.59 -29.95
N SER A 414 18.51 -29.67 -29.69
CA SER A 414 19.76 -29.95 -28.97
C SER A 414 19.50 -30.51 -27.55
N SER A 415 20.07 -31.68 -27.27
CA SER A 415 19.91 -32.39 -25.99
C SER A 415 20.89 -31.98 -24.89
N THR A 416 21.91 -31.19 -25.22
CA THR A 416 23.06 -30.93 -24.32
C THR A 416 23.22 -29.47 -23.91
N GLN A 417 22.48 -28.57 -24.56
CA GLN A 417 22.57 -27.14 -24.32
C GLN A 417 21.35 -26.40 -24.84
N ILE A 418 21.08 -25.24 -24.25
CA ILE A 418 20.06 -24.28 -24.67
C ILE A 418 20.69 -22.88 -24.79
N ALA A 419 20.37 -22.17 -25.87
CA ALA A 419 20.80 -20.79 -26.07
C ALA A 419 19.90 -19.82 -25.28
N PRO A 420 20.42 -18.66 -24.82
CA PRO A 420 19.62 -17.68 -24.07
C PRO A 420 18.32 -17.23 -24.75
N ALA A 421 18.35 -16.96 -26.06
CA ALA A 421 17.14 -16.56 -26.81
C ALA A 421 16.07 -17.68 -26.85
N ASP A 422 16.49 -18.94 -27.00
CA ASP A 422 15.58 -20.08 -26.96
C ASP A 422 15.02 -20.29 -25.54
N ALA A 423 15.87 -20.12 -24.52
CA ALA A 423 15.44 -20.17 -23.12
C ALA A 423 14.38 -19.13 -22.80
N SER A 424 14.56 -17.88 -23.24
CA SER A 424 13.57 -16.80 -23.07
C SER A 424 12.27 -17.06 -23.81
N ARG A 425 12.31 -17.74 -24.96
CA ARG A 425 11.10 -18.11 -25.72
C ARG A 425 10.33 -19.27 -25.07
N LEU A 426 11.04 -20.22 -24.48
CA LEU A 426 10.44 -21.44 -23.90
C LEU A 426 10.01 -21.27 -22.44
N GLY A 427 10.64 -20.35 -21.70
CA GLY A 427 10.43 -20.15 -20.28
C GLY A 427 9.68 -18.88 -19.93
N LYS A 428 9.19 -18.82 -18.69
CA LYS A 428 8.71 -17.59 -18.07
C LYS A 428 9.84 -16.98 -17.22
N GLY A 429 9.84 -15.67 -17.05
CA GLY A 429 10.68 -15.04 -16.02
C GLY A 429 10.29 -15.58 -14.64
N ILE A 430 11.26 -15.70 -13.73
CA ILE A 430 11.00 -16.30 -12.42
C ILE A 430 9.91 -15.57 -11.62
N GLY A 431 9.78 -14.25 -11.74
CA GLY A 431 8.72 -13.48 -11.09
C GLY A 431 7.34 -13.88 -11.62
N ARG A 432 7.18 -13.91 -12.96
CA ARG A 432 5.95 -14.40 -13.59
C ARG A 432 5.64 -15.85 -13.24
N TRP A 433 6.62 -16.75 -13.30
CA TRP A 433 6.43 -18.16 -12.93
C TRP A 433 6.00 -18.32 -11.46
N LEU A 434 6.63 -17.58 -10.54
CA LEU A 434 6.24 -17.59 -9.13
C LEU A 434 4.81 -17.08 -8.93
N VAL A 435 4.40 -16.00 -9.60
CA VAL A 435 3.05 -15.43 -9.44
C VAL A 435 2.00 -16.32 -10.11
N GLU A 436 2.14 -16.58 -11.40
CA GLU A 436 1.14 -17.30 -12.17
C GLU A 436 1.10 -18.76 -11.77
N ASP A 437 2.24 -19.46 -11.76
CA ASP A 437 2.22 -20.92 -11.68
C ASP A 437 2.24 -21.40 -10.23
N VAL A 438 3.14 -20.83 -9.39
CA VAL A 438 3.31 -21.27 -8.00
C VAL A 438 2.24 -20.68 -7.08
N ILE A 439 2.20 -19.34 -6.95
CA ILE A 439 1.24 -18.63 -6.11
C ILE A 439 -0.19 -18.83 -6.66
N GLY A 440 -0.36 -18.84 -7.98
CA GLY A 440 -1.64 -19.13 -8.63
C GLY A 440 -2.11 -20.58 -8.50
N LEU A 441 -1.33 -21.47 -7.89
CA LEU A 441 -1.69 -22.88 -7.68
C LEU A 441 -1.96 -23.65 -8.99
N TRP A 442 -1.31 -23.25 -10.09
CA TRP A 442 -1.33 -23.99 -11.36
C TRP A 442 -0.24 -25.07 -11.42
N THR A 443 0.80 -24.94 -10.59
CA THR A 443 1.86 -25.94 -10.44
C THR A 443 2.09 -26.34 -8.98
N GLY A 444 3.09 -27.20 -8.78
CA GLY A 444 3.45 -27.79 -7.51
C GLY A 444 2.69 -29.09 -7.24
N ASP A 445 3.41 -30.09 -6.76
CA ASP A 445 2.87 -31.39 -6.40
C ASP A 445 2.39 -31.39 -4.94
N TRP A 446 1.17 -31.85 -4.71
CA TRP A 446 0.59 -32.00 -3.37
C TRP A 446 0.76 -33.41 -2.81
N ASN A 447 1.37 -34.34 -3.53
CA ASN A 447 1.64 -35.68 -3.04
C ASN A 447 2.58 -35.61 -1.83
N ASP A 448 2.12 -36.15 -0.70
CA ASP A 448 2.88 -36.18 0.56
C ASP A 448 4.30 -36.73 0.40
N THR A 449 4.52 -37.68 -0.52
CA THR A 449 5.86 -38.24 -0.77
C THR A 449 6.80 -37.19 -1.38
N ILE A 450 6.29 -36.39 -2.32
CA ILE A 450 7.04 -35.32 -2.97
C ILE A 450 7.25 -34.15 -2.01
N VAL A 451 6.22 -33.77 -1.25
CA VAL A 451 6.31 -32.70 -0.23
C VAL A 451 7.32 -33.08 0.86
N LYS A 452 7.26 -34.30 1.40
CA LYS A 452 8.24 -34.79 2.38
C LYS A 452 9.64 -34.87 1.80
N ARG A 453 9.78 -35.24 0.53
CA ARG A 453 11.09 -35.24 -0.15
C ARG A 453 11.65 -33.82 -0.26
N ALA A 454 10.81 -32.83 -0.59
CA ALA A 454 11.19 -31.43 -0.65
C ALA A 454 11.60 -30.87 0.72
N GLU A 455 10.83 -31.17 1.79
CA GLU A 455 11.15 -30.79 3.18
C GLU A 455 12.52 -31.33 3.63
N GLY A 456 12.89 -32.49 3.10
CA GLY A 456 14.12 -33.20 3.42
C GLY A 456 14.03 -33.98 4.73
N GLY A 457 15.14 -34.64 5.08
CA GLY A 457 15.40 -35.25 6.39
C GLY A 457 16.76 -34.78 6.91
N GLU A 458 17.23 -35.31 8.05
CA GLU A 458 18.54 -34.93 8.64
C GLU A 458 19.69 -34.95 7.63
N ASP A 459 19.64 -35.84 6.63
CA ASP A 459 20.69 -36.00 5.61
C ASP A 459 20.20 -35.98 4.15
N ARG A 460 18.93 -35.61 3.88
CA ARG A 460 18.27 -35.89 2.58
C ARG A 460 17.66 -34.71 1.84
N ALA A 461 18.39 -33.61 1.74
CA ALA A 461 17.87 -32.38 1.16
C ALA A 461 18.47 -32.08 -0.23
N PRO A 462 17.75 -31.34 -1.09
CA PRO A 462 18.37 -30.68 -2.25
C PRO A 462 19.51 -29.76 -1.81
N TYR A 463 20.31 -29.30 -2.77
CA TYR A 463 21.34 -28.30 -2.51
C TYR A 463 20.77 -27.02 -1.86
N LEU A 464 19.58 -26.58 -2.30
CA LEU A 464 18.87 -25.44 -1.74
C LEU A 464 17.41 -25.79 -1.43
N LEU A 465 17.00 -25.61 -0.18
CA LEU A 465 15.59 -25.60 0.19
C LEU A 465 15.08 -24.16 0.20
N VAL A 466 13.99 -23.90 -0.50
CA VAL A 466 13.30 -22.60 -0.54
C VAL A 466 11.87 -22.80 -0.06
N GLU A 467 11.45 -22.05 0.96
CA GLU A 467 10.08 -22.04 1.45
C GLU A 467 9.45 -20.67 1.16
N VAL A 468 8.40 -20.66 0.34
CA VAL A 468 7.59 -19.49 0.02
C VAL A 468 6.24 -19.62 0.70
N VAL A 469 5.97 -18.74 1.66
CA VAL A 469 4.68 -18.64 2.34
C VAL A 469 3.97 -17.37 1.89
N VAL A 470 2.76 -17.53 1.36
CA VAL A 470 1.87 -16.41 1.02
C VAL A 470 0.65 -16.49 1.92
N GLU A 471 0.47 -15.46 2.74
CA GLU A 471 -0.55 -15.44 3.78
C GLU A 471 -1.44 -14.22 3.66
N ARG A 472 -2.75 -14.44 3.61
CA ARG A 472 -3.72 -13.38 3.89
C ARG A 472 -3.86 -13.24 5.40
N VAL A 473 -3.34 -12.15 5.94
CA VAL A 473 -3.36 -11.82 7.38
C VAL A 473 -4.59 -10.97 7.65
N ARG A 474 -5.42 -11.36 8.61
CA ARG A 474 -6.58 -10.58 9.05
C ARG A 474 -6.21 -9.70 10.23
N LYS A 475 -6.70 -8.46 10.23
CA LYS A 475 -6.60 -7.54 11.35
C LYS A 475 -7.42 -8.09 12.52
N GLY A 476 -6.77 -8.27 13.66
CA GLY A 476 -7.41 -8.70 14.90
C GLY A 476 -8.10 -7.54 15.62
N PRO A 477 -8.85 -7.81 16.70
CA PRO A 477 -9.45 -6.76 17.54
C PRO A 477 -8.39 -5.84 18.15
N ASP A 478 -7.17 -6.35 18.38
CA ASP A 478 -6.02 -5.63 18.95
C ASP A 478 -5.09 -5.02 17.88
N GLY A 479 -5.51 -5.00 16.61
CA GLY A 479 -4.71 -4.50 15.49
C GLY A 479 -4.04 -5.60 14.67
N TRP A 480 -2.95 -5.27 13.97
CA TRP A 480 -2.23 -6.24 13.14
C TRP A 480 -1.39 -7.20 13.99
N PRO A 481 -1.44 -8.51 13.74
CA PRO A 481 -0.53 -9.44 14.39
C PRO A 481 0.91 -9.12 13.99
N HIS A 482 1.78 -9.01 14.99
CA HIS A 482 3.21 -8.77 14.85
C HIS A 482 3.93 -9.94 14.16
#